data_AF-A0AA89LS26-F1
#
_entry.id   AF-A0AA89LS26-F1
#
_cell.length_a   1.000
_cell.length_b   1.000
_cell.length_c   1.000
_cell.angle_alpha   90.00
_cell.angle_beta   90.00
_cell.angle_gamma   90.00
#
_symmetry.space_group_name_H-M   'P 1'
#
loop_
_entity.id
_entity.type
_entity.pdbx_description
1 polymer ?
#
loop_
_entity_poly.entity_id
_entity_poly.type
_entity_poly.pdbx_seq_one_letter_code
_entity_poly.pdbx_strand_id
1 'polypeptide(L)'
;MTNEKPDDARPHDDQPKLEQFEAAVDHLHESIQSQSIAVGAAKGILFSLIETLGALVGDPDLPEHARSGYEALRDKASELKANLEKR
;
A
#
# COMPACT_ATOMS: atom_id res chain seq x y z
N MET A 1 40.52 7.14 18.91
CA MET A 1 39.56 7.88 18.07
C MET A 1 38.91 6.88 17.13
N THR A 2 37.70 6.43 17.44
CA THR A 2 36.94 5.48 16.62
C THR A 2 36.38 6.19 15.39
N ASN A 3 36.53 5.52 14.26
CA ASN A 3 36.21 5.96 12.92
C ASN A 3 34.73 5.70 12.59
N GLU A 4 34.07 6.72 12.01
CA GLU A 4 32.94 6.69 11.04
C GLU A 4 31.63 5.92 11.33
N LYS A 5 30.51 6.66 11.34
CA LYS A 5 29.44 6.61 10.30
C LYS A 5 28.37 7.68 10.56
N PRO A 6 28.16 8.65 9.64
CA PRO A 6 26.93 9.41 9.59
C PRO A 6 26.14 8.96 8.34
N ASP A 7 25.36 7.89 8.45
CA ASP A 7 24.46 7.47 7.36
C ASP A 7 23.19 6.88 7.98
N ASP A 8 22.37 7.73 8.59
CA ASP A 8 21.01 7.37 9.05
C ASP A 8 20.03 8.56 8.92
N ALA A 9 20.23 9.41 7.92
CA ALA A 9 19.37 10.58 7.71
C ALA A 9 19.06 10.82 6.23
N ARG A 10 19.06 9.77 5.42
CA ARG A 10 18.46 9.85 4.08
C ARG A 10 16.99 9.47 4.24
N PRO A 11 16.03 10.33 3.83
CA PRO A 11 14.64 9.89 3.74
C PRO A 11 14.63 8.65 2.86
N HIS A 12 14.18 7.51 3.41
CA HIS A 12 13.99 6.31 2.62
C HIS A 12 12.96 6.65 1.53
N ASP A 13 13.32 6.45 0.26
CA ASP A 13 12.43 6.60 -0.90
C ASP A 13 11.09 5.83 -0.74
N ASP A 14 11.02 4.87 0.18
CA ASP A 14 9.81 4.12 0.52
C ASP A 14 8.74 4.93 1.25
N GLN A 15 9.09 5.94 2.03
CA GLN A 15 8.10 6.75 2.76
C GLN A 15 7.13 7.50 1.83
N PRO A 16 7.60 8.29 0.84
CA PRO A 16 6.68 8.96 -0.08
C PRO A 16 5.89 7.97 -0.95
N LYS A 17 6.43 6.77 -1.19
CA LYS A 17 5.75 5.72 -1.95
C LYS A 17 4.63 5.07 -1.13
N LEU A 18 4.85 4.84 0.17
CA LEU A 18 3.85 4.34 1.09
C LEU A 18 2.65 5.31 1.18
N GLU A 19 2.93 6.61 1.33
CA GLU A 19 1.90 7.66 1.38
C GLU A 19 1.07 7.71 0.09
N GLN A 20 1.69 7.50 -1.08
CA GLN A 20 0.98 7.43 -2.36
C GLN A 20 0.05 6.21 -2.44
N PHE A 21 0.48 5.05 -1.96
CA PHE A 21 -0.38 3.86 -1.92
C PHE A 21 -1.54 4.03 -0.95
N GLU A 22 -1.31 4.66 0.21
CA GLU A 22 -2.37 4.99 1.15
C GLU A 22 -3.42 5.91 0.52
N ALA A 23 -2.99 7.01 -0.10
CA ALA A 23 -3.88 7.92 -0.82
C ALA A 23 -4.65 7.21 -1.94
N ALA A 24 -4.03 6.25 -2.63
CA ALA A 24 -4.68 5.47 -3.68
C ALA A 24 -5.79 4.54 -3.12
N VAL A 25 -5.54 3.88 -1.99
CA VAL A 25 -6.55 3.05 -1.31
C VAL A 25 -7.73 3.92 -0.86
N ASP A 26 -7.45 5.08 -0.27
CA ASP A 26 -8.48 5.99 0.25
C ASP A 26 -9.33 6.56 -0.88
N HIS A 27 -8.70 7.05 -1.96
CA HIS A 27 -9.43 7.56 -3.12
C HIS A 27 -10.31 6.48 -3.77
N LEU A 28 -9.85 5.23 -3.78
CA LEU A 28 -10.65 4.12 -4.28
C LEU A 28 -11.83 3.81 -3.38
N HIS A 29 -11.62 3.85 -2.06
CA HIS A 29 -12.69 3.70 -1.07
C HIS A 29 -13.78 4.76 -1.26
N GLU A 30 -13.40 6.03 -1.36
CA GLU A 30 -14.32 7.13 -1.62
C GLU A 30 -15.06 6.95 -2.94
N SER A 31 -14.35 6.56 -4.01
CA SER A 31 -14.95 6.34 -5.32
C SER A 31 -16.02 5.23 -5.29
N ILE A 32 -15.79 4.16 -4.53
CA ILE A 32 -16.75 3.08 -4.31
C ILE A 32 -17.97 3.60 -3.54
N GLN A 33 -17.76 4.37 -2.47
CA GLN A 33 -18.84 4.91 -1.64
C GLN A 33 -19.72 5.88 -2.42
N SER A 34 -19.11 6.77 -3.21
CA SER A 34 -19.81 7.74 -4.07
C SER A 34 -20.39 7.14 -5.35
N GLN A 35 -20.19 5.84 -5.60
CA GLN A 35 -20.59 5.16 -6.83
C GLN A 35 -20.03 5.83 -8.11
N SER A 36 -18.89 6.52 -8.00
CA SER A 36 -18.22 7.17 -9.13
C SER A 36 -17.38 6.19 -9.96
N ILE A 37 -17.19 4.96 -9.45
CA ILE A 37 -16.51 3.87 -10.13
C ILE A 37 -17.43 2.64 -10.24
N ALA A 38 -17.35 1.95 -11.38
CA ALA A 38 -18.01 0.68 -11.56
C ALA A 38 -17.40 -0.39 -10.64
N VAL A 39 -18.24 -1.21 -10.00
CA VAL A 39 -17.81 -2.27 -9.06
C VAL A 39 -16.77 -3.22 -9.68
N GLY A 40 -16.94 -3.60 -10.96
CA GLY A 40 -15.98 -4.45 -11.66
C GLY A 40 -14.60 -3.81 -11.82
N ALA A 41 -14.55 -2.52 -12.15
CA ALA A 41 -13.30 -1.77 -12.25
C ALA A 41 -12.63 -1.62 -10.89
N ALA A 42 -13.40 -1.30 -9.84
CA ALA A 42 -12.87 -1.22 -8.47
C ALA A 42 -12.26 -2.55 -8.01
N LYS A 43 -12.90 -3.69 -8.29
CA LYS A 43 -12.36 -5.02 -7.99
C LYS A 43 -11.03 -5.29 -8.71
N GLY A 44 -10.94 -4.91 -9.99
CA GLY A 44 -9.70 -5.06 -10.77
C GLY A 44 -8.56 -4.22 -10.22
N ILE A 45 -8.82 -2.96 -9.86
CA ILE A 45 -7.81 -2.07 -9.27
C ILE A 45 -7.35 -2.61 -7.91
N LEU A 46 -8.28 -3.04 -7.05
CA LEU A 46 -7.93 -3.63 -5.75
C LEU A 46 -7.08 -4.88 -5.90
N PHE A 47 -7.41 -5.76 -6.86
CA PHE A 47 -6.60 -6.94 -7.14
C PHE A 47 -5.16 -6.55 -7.49
N SER A 48 -4.98 -5.65 -8.45
CA SER A 48 -3.65 -5.17 -8.85
C SER A 48 -2.88 -4.52 -7.69
N LEU A 49 -3.58 -3.78 -6.82
CA LEU A 49 -2.98 -3.11 -5.68
C LEU A 49 -2.50 -4.13 -4.62
N ILE A 50 -3.34 -5.12 -4.30
CA ILE A 50 -3.00 -6.19 -3.35
C ILE A 50 -1.78 -6.98 -3.84
N GLU A 51 -1.74 -7.31 -5.14
CA GLU A 51 -0.60 -8.02 -5.74
C GLU A 51 0.68 -7.16 -5.69
N THR A 52 0.58 -5.87 -6.02
CA THR A 52 1.72 -4.94 -5.98
C THR A 52 2.27 -4.80 -4.56
N LEU A 53 1.40 -4.62 -3.57
CA LEU A 53 1.79 -4.55 -2.16
C LEU A 53 2.38 -5.89 -1.69
N GLY A 54 1.82 -7.02 -2.12
CA GLY A 54 2.37 -8.35 -1.86
C GLY A 54 3.78 -8.53 -2.41
N ALA A 55 4.05 -8.03 -3.63
CA ALA A 55 5.38 -8.08 -4.23
C ALA A 55 6.39 -7.20 -3.45
N LEU A 56 5.98 -6.02 -3.00
CA LEU A 56 6.82 -5.14 -2.17
C LEU A 56 7.13 -5.78 -0.81
N VAL A 57 6.12 -6.31 -0.13
CA VAL A 57 6.32 -7.04 1.14
C VAL A 57 7.18 -8.29 0.93
N GLY A 58 7.13 -8.92 -0.23
CA GLY A 58 7.97 -10.08 -0.55
C GLY A 58 9.45 -9.76 -0.74
N ASP A 59 9.83 -8.48 -0.87
CA ASP A 59 11.21 -8.06 -1.07
C ASP A 59 12.04 -8.25 0.22
N PRO A 60 13.17 -9.00 0.16
CA PRO A 60 13.98 -9.28 1.34
C PRO A 60 14.79 -8.08 1.84
N ASP A 61 15.06 -7.10 0.96
CA ASP A 61 15.81 -5.89 1.29
C ASP A 61 14.92 -4.79 1.89
N LEU A 62 13.60 -4.98 1.88
CA LEU A 62 12.64 -4.01 2.40
C LEU A 62 12.80 -3.79 3.92
N PRO A 63 12.99 -2.53 4.37
CA PRO A 63 13.04 -2.18 5.79
C PRO A 63 11.79 -2.57 6.56
N GLU A 64 11.96 -2.99 7.83
CA GLU A 64 10.85 -3.52 8.66
C GLU A 64 9.70 -2.52 8.86
N HIS A 65 10.02 -1.23 8.98
CA HIS A 65 9.00 -0.16 9.12
C HIS A 65 8.18 0.02 7.84
N ALA A 66 8.81 -0.08 6.66
CA ALA A 66 8.13 0.00 5.37
C ALA A 66 7.31 -1.27 5.10
N ARG A 67 7.84 -2.45 5.48
CA ARG A 67 7.14 -3.75 5.43
C ARG A 67 5.83 -3.71 6.19
N SER A 68 5.87 -3.29 7.45
CA SER A 68 4.67 -3.17 8.30
C SER A 68 3.62 -2.23 7.67
N GLY A 69 4.07 -1.13 7.06
CA GLY A 69 3.19 -0.19 6.36
C GLY A 69 2.51 -0.80 5.12
N TYR A 70 3.27 -1.47 4.25
CA TYR A 70 2.71 -2.12 3.07
C TYR A 70 1.82 -3.31 3.42
N GLU A 71 2.12 -4.05 4.50
CA GLU A 71 1.24 -5.11 5.02
C GLU A 71 -0.11 -4.55 5.49
N ALA A 72 -0.09 -3.48 6.29
CA ALA A 72 -1.32 -2.82 6.74
C ALA A 72 -2.17 -2.30 5.56
N LEU A 73 -1.54 -1.73 4.53
CA LEU A 73 -2.24 -1.30 3.31
C LEU A 73 -2.84 -2.46 2.53
N ARG A 74 -2.10 -3.57 2.44
CA ARG A 74 -2.56 -4.79 1.76
C ARG A 74 -3.79 -5.36 2.44
N ASP A 75 -3.80 -5.35 3.77
CA ASP A 75 -4.95 -5.79 4.57
C ASP A 75 -6.16 -4.88 4.34
N LYS A 76 -5.96 -3.55 4.39
CA LYS A 76 -7.02 -2.57 4.10
C LYS A 76 -7.62 -2.74 2.70
N ALA A 77 -6.78 -2.92 1.67
CA ALA A 77 -7.22 -3.17 0.31
C ALA A 77 -7.97 -4.51 0.18
N SER A 78 -7.51 -5.56 0.87
CA SER A 78 -8.15 -6.88 0.89
C SER A 78 -9.52 -6.84 1.56
N GLU A 79 -9.66 -6.12 2.66
CA GLU A 79 -10.95 -5.90 3.33
C GLU A 79 -11.93 -5.15 2.42
N LEU A 80 -11.46 -4.09 1.75
CA LEU A 80 -12.29 -3.32 0.81
C LEU A 80 -12.78 -4.19 -0.36
N LYS A 81 -11.92 -5.06 -0.89
CA LYS A 81 -12.28 -6.03 -1.93
C LYS A 81 -13.32 -7.02 -1.42
N ALA A 82 -13.12 -7.60 -0.23
CA ALA A 82 -14.06 -8.54 0.36
C ALA A 82 -15.44 -7.92 0.59
N ASN A 83 -15.49 -6.65 1.01
CA ASN A 83 -16.73 -5.91 1.18
C ASN A 83 -17.45 -5.65 -0.16
N LEU A 84 -16.72 -5.43 -1.26
CA LEU A 84 -17.27 -5.33 -2.61
C LEU A 84 -17.77 -6.67 -3.18
N GLU A 85 -17.23 -7.80 -2.72
CA GLU A 85 -17.66 -9.13 -3.15
C GLU A 85 -18.95 -9.58 -2.46
N LYS A 86 -19.28 -9.00 -1.30
CA LYS A 86 -20.51 -9.24 -0.56
C LYS A 86 -21.70 -8.40 -1.04
N ARG A 87 -21.46 -7.41 -1.92
CA ARG A 87 -22.49 -6.56 -2.54
C ARG A 87 -23.02 -7.19 -3.82
#